data_AF-A0A0S8F9V2-F1
#
_entry.id   AF-A0A0S8F9V2-F1
#
_cell.length_a   1.000
_cell.length_b   1.000
_cell.length_c   1.000
_cell.angle_alpha   90.00
_cell.angle_beta   90.00
_cell.angle_gamma   90.00
#
_symmetry.space_group_name_H-M   'P 1'
#
loop_
_entity.id
_entity.type
_entity.pdbx_description
1 polymer ?
#
loop_
_entity_poly.entity_id
_entity_poly.type
_entity_poly.pdbx_seq_one_letter_code
_entity_poly.pdbx_strand_id
1 'polypeptide(L)'
;MYRHGELGAYVADAAAQKPAPGGGSVSALAGALAAAMSEMAANFTAGKRKFADVEDEVRAMLGELATRREALLGLVDRDVEAYGAVDAAYAMPRESDEQKAARRRAMDQALRGAMQAPLSVMRE
;
A
#
# COMPACT_ATOMS: atom_id res chain seq x y z
N MET A 1 2.38 1.74 10.68
CA MET A 1 3.32 0.99 11.54
C MET A 1 4.67 0.78 10.86
N TYR A 2 4.72 0.39 9.58
CA TYR A 2 5.93 0.15 8.81
C TYR A 2 6.47 1.37 8.07
N ARG A 3 5.64 2.36 7.72
CA ARG A 3 6.09 3.59 7.00
C ARG A 3 7.24 4.33 7.69
N HIS A 4 7.31 4.26 9.01
CA HIS A 4 8.35 4.91 9.81
C HIS A 4 9.28 3.90 10.51
N GLY A 5 9.17 2.61 10.16
CA GLY A 5 10.01 1.55 10.68
C GLY A 5 11.30 1.36 9.89
N GLU A 6 12.12 0.41 10.33
CA GLU A 6 13.32 0.02 9.58
C GLU A 6 12.93 -0.84 8.37
N LEU A 7 13.49 -0.54 7.20
CA LEU A 7 13.27 -1.32 5.98
C LEU A 7 13.69 -2.78 6.15
N GLY A 8 14.79 -3.04 6.87
CA GLY A 8 15.26 -4.41 7.15
C GLY A 8 14.23 -5.23 7.92
N ALA A 9 13.63 -4.63 8.95
CA ALA A 9 12.57 -5.26 9.74
C ALA A 9 11.31 -5.51 8.89
N TYR A 10 10.90 -4.55 8.06
CA TYR A 10 9.77 -4.74 7.14
C TYR A 10 9.98 -5.92 6.18
N VAL A 11 11.15 -5.99 5.53
CA VAL A 11 11.48 -7.06 4.58
C VAL A 11 11.51 -8.43 5.28
N ALA A 12 12.07 -8.49 6.49
CA ALA A 12 12.08 -9.72 7.29
C ALA A 12 10.66 -10.17 7.67
N ASP A 13 9.79 -9.24 8.07
CA ASP A 13 8.40 -9.52 8.41
C ASP A 13 7.58 -9.98 7.20
N ALA A 14 7.78 -9.37 6.03
CA ALA A 14 7.13 -9.76 4.77
C ALA A 14 7.51 -11.18 4.31
N ALA A 15 8.71 -11.64 4.66
CA ALA A 15 9.19 -13.00 4.36
C ALA A 15 8.81 -14.04 5.43
N ALA A 16 8.40 -13.59 6.62
CA ALA A 16 8.09 -14.47 7.73
C ALA A 16 6.73 -15.15 7.54
N GLN A 17 6.48 -16.20 8.33
CA GLN A 17 5.16 -16.84 8.43
C GLN A 17 4.20 -15.96 9.26
N LYS A 18 3.92 -14.76 8.77
CA LYS A 18 3.03 -13.75 9.38
C LYS A 18 1.90 -13.40 8.40
N PRO A 19 0.71 -13.05 8.89
CA PRO A 19 -0.42 -12.66 8.05
C PRO A 19 -0.20 -11.33 7.30
N ALA A 20 0.61 -10.42 7.87
CA ALA A 20 0.96 -9.14 7.29
C ALA A 20 2.38 -8.72 7.75
N PRO A 21 3.12 -7.90 6.96
CA PRO A 21 2.73 -7.27 5.71
C PRO A 21 2.63 -8.26 4.54
N GLY A 22 1.55 -8.14 3.76
CA GLY A 22 1.24 -9.03 2.64
C GLY A 22 1.62 -8.45 1.28
N GLY A 23 1.20 -9.14 0.21
CA GLY A 23 1.49 -8.72 -1.16
C GLY A 23 0.96 -7.34 -1.53
N GLY A 24 -0.15 -6.89 -0.95
CA GLY A 24 -0.69 -5.54 -1.16
C GLY A 24 0.24 -4.47 -0.59
N SER A 25 0.69 -4.65 0.65
CA SER A 25 1.68 -3.80 1.31
C SER A 25 3.00 -3.73 0.52
N VAL A 26 3.51 -4.88 0.07
CA VAL A 26 4.75 -4.95 -0.72
C VAL A 26 4.58 -4.26 -2.08
N SER A 27 3.44 -4.44 -2.73
CA SER A 27 3.14 -3.77 -4.00
C SER A 27 3.05 -2.25 -3.82
N ALA A 28 2.48 -1.79 -2.72
CA ALA A 28 2.43 -0.37 -2.38
C ALA A 28 3.84 0.22 -2.20
N LEU A 29 4.73 -0.49 -1.48
CA LEU A 29 6.12 -0.06 -1.32
C LEU A 29 6.85 -0.01 -2.67
N ALA A 30 6.68 -1.03 -3.52
CA ALA A 30 7.27 -1.06 -4.85
C ALA A 30 6.80 0.13 -5.71
N GLY A 31 5.50 0.46 -5.66
CA GLY A 31 4.96 1.64 -6.33
C GLY A 31 5.55 2.95 -5.79
N ALA A 32 5.67 3.10 -4.46
CA ALA A 32 6.27 4.28 -3.85
C ALA A 32 7.73 4.47 -4.28
N LEU A 33 8.50 3.38 -4.37
CA LEU A 33 9.88 3.42 -4.88
C LEU A 33 9.92 3.83 -6.36
N ALA A 34 9.00 3.33 -7.18
CA ALA A 34 8.89 3.73 -8.58
C ALA A 34 8.59 5.23 -8.72
N ALA A 35 7.63 5.75 -7.96
CA ALA A 35 7.31 7.19 -7.93
C ALA A 35 8.54 8.02 -7.50
N ALA A 36 9.27 7.59 -6.46
CA ALA A 36 10.48 8.26 -6.01
C ALA A 36 11.59 8.30 -7.08
N MET A 37 11.78 7.23 -7.86
CA MET A 37 12.75 7.21 -8.95
C MET A 37 12.34 8.11 -10.12
N SER A 38 11.05 8.15 -10.45
CA SER A 38 10.51 9.09 -11.42
C SER A 38 10.69 10.55 -10.98
N GLU A 39 10.48 10.85 -9.70
CA GLU A 39 10.76 12.19 -9.15
C GLU A 39 12.24 12.55 -9.25
N MET A 40 13.14 11.62 -8.94
CA MET A 40 14.57 11.85 -9.06
C MET A 40 14.94 12.23 -10.50
N ALA A 41 14.41 11.51 -11.50
CA ALA A 41 14.62 11.84 -12.92
C ALA A 41 14.03 13.22 -13.29
N ALA A 42 12.82 13.54 -12.84
CA ALA A 42 12.18 14.82 -13.05
C ALA A 42 12.96 15.99 -12.39
N ASN A 43 13.49 15.79 -11.18
CA ASN A 43 14.35 16.76 -10.49
C ASN A 43 15.68 16.99 -11.24
N PHE A 44 16.24 15.97 -11.90
CA PHE A 44 17.38 16.15 -12.79
C PHE A 44 17.04 16.86 -14.11
N THR A 45 15.76 17.11 -14.38
CA THR A 45 15.29 17.74 -15.61
C THR A 45 14.88 19.19 -15.36
N ALA A 46 14.11 19.44 -14.29
CA ALA A 46 13.61 20.75 -13.93
C ALA A 46 14.72 21.80 -13.76
N GLY A 47 14.47 23.03 -14.22
CA GLY A 47 15.37 24.18 -14.10
C GLY A 47 16.59 24.14 -15.03
N LYS A 48 16.75 23.09 -15.86
CA LYS A 48 17.84 23.05 -16.84
C LYS A 48 17.44 23.78 -18.11
N ARG A 49 18.27 24.73 -18.53
CA ARG A 49 18.07 25.51 -19.77
C ARG A 49 17.80 24.66 -21.02
N LYS A 50 18.43 23.48 -21.12
CA LYS A 50 18.22 22.54 -22.25
C LYS A 50 16.83 21.87 -22.28
N PHE A 51 16.04 22.02 -21.22
CA PHE A 51 14.70 21.44 -21.06
C PHE A 51 13.65 22.53 -20.80
N ALA A 52 13.94 23.78 -21.15
CA ALA A 52 13.02 24.90 -20.93
C ALA A 52 11.65 24.68 -21.59
N ASP A 53 11.61 23.99 -22.72
CA ASP A 53 10.38 23.71 -23.48
C ASP A 53 9.41 22.75 -22.75
N VAL A 54 9.90 22.00 -21.74
CA VAL A 54 9.11 21.02 -20.96
C VAL A 54 9.03 21.35 -19.47
N GLU A 55 9.48 22.55 -19.07
CA GLU A 55 9.61 22.93 -17.66
C GLU A 55 8.29 22.82 -16.88
N ASP A 56 7.20 23.32 -17.47
CA ASP A 56 5.88 23.31 -16.82
C ASP A 56 5.33 21.89 -16.66
N GLU A 57 5.53 21.03 -17.67
CA GLU A 57 5.13 19.62 -17.63
C GLU A 57 5.92 18.86 -16.55
N VAL A 58 7.23 19.07 -16.48
CA VAL A 58 8.09 18.44 -15.47
C VAL A 58 7.71 18.89 -14.06
N ARG A 59 7.36 20.16 -13.86
CA ARG A 59 6.90 20.67 -12.57
C ARG A 59 5.55 20.10 -12.15
N ALA A 60 4.62 19.95 -13.09
CA ALA A 60 3.34 19.28 -12.83
C ALA A 60 3.56 17.82 -12.43
N MET A 61 4.40 17.09 -13.18
CA MET A 61 4.76 15.70 -12.87
C MET A 61 5.39 15.55 -11.49
N LEU A 62 6.29 16.46 -11.08
CA LEU A 62 6.88 16.43 -9.74
C LEU A 62 5.83 16.49 -8.63
N GLY A 63 4.79 17.33 -8.79
CA GLY A 63 3.70 17.43 -7.83
C GLY A 63 2.84 16.16 -7.77
N GLU A 64 2.51 15.58 -8.93
CA GLU A 64 1.74 14.35 -9.01
C GLU A 64 2.50 13.16 -8.43
N LEU A 65 3.77 13.00 -8.78
CA LEU A 65 4.61 11.90 -8.31
C LEU A 65 4.82 11.96 -6.80
N ALA A 66 5.05 13.14 -6.23
CA ALA A 66 5.16 13.33 -4.78
C ALA A 66 3.86 12.91 -4.08
N THR A 67 2.72 13.30 -4.63
CA THR A 67 1.40 12.92 -4.09
C THR A 67 1.19 11.41 -4.12
N ARG A 68 1.47 10.75 -5.26
CA ARG A 68 1.36 9.30 -5.42
C ARG A 68 2.31 8.55 -4.50
N ARG A 69 3.57 9.00 -4.37
CA ARG A 69 4.55 8.40 -3.44
C ARG A 69 4.02 8.40 -2.01
N GLU A 70 3.52 9.53 -1.52
CA GLU A 70 2.98 9.60 -0.15
C GLU A 70 1.71 8.76 0.03
N ALA A 71 0.84 8.71 -0.99
CA ALA A 71 -0.34 7.85 -0.99
C ALA A 71 0.03 6.37 -0.92
N LEU A 72 0.96 5.92 -1.77
CA LEU A 72 1.48 4.55 -1.82
C LEU A 72 2.19 4.16 -0.50
N LEU A 73 2.99 5.06 0.09
CA LEU A 73 3.57 4.85 1.42
C LEU A 73 2.49 4.69 2.51
N GLY A 74 1.38 5.43 2.41
CA GLY A 74 0.23 5.25 3.29
C GLY A 74 -0.46 3.89 3.10
N LEU A 75 -0.50 3.38 1.87
CA LEU A 75 -1.11 2.09 1.54
C LEU A 75 -0.32 0.89 2.09
N VAL A 76 0.99 1.02 2.31
CA VAL A 76 1.82 0.01 2.99
C VAL A 76 1.24 -0.37 4.35
N ASP A 77 0.84 0.63 5.13
CA ASP A 77 0.27 0.45 6.47
C ASP A 77 -1.20 0.05 6.42
N ARG A 78 -1.98 0.63 5.49
CA ARG A 78 -3.40 0.32 5.36
C ARG A 78 -3.68 -1.13 4.98
N ASP A 79 -2.83 -1.75 4.16
CA ASP A 79 -2.96 -3.17 3.83
C ASP A 79 -2.83 -4.05 5.09
N VAL A 80 -1.88 -3.72 5.96
CA VAL A 80 -1.65 -4.42 7.24
C VAL A 80 -2.85 -4.24 8.18
N GLU A 81 -3.34 -3.01 8.32
CA GLU A 81 -4.51 -2.70 9.15
C GLU A 81 -5.78 -3.40 8.65
N ALA A 82 -5.99 -3.44 7.33
CA ALA A 82 -7.16 -4.05 6.73
C ALA A 82 -7.18 -5.58 6.93
N TYR A 83 -6.00 -6.23 6.94
CA TYR A 83 -5.92 -7.66 7.22
C TYR A 83 -6.27 -8.02 8.67
N GLY A 84 -6.11 -7.10 9.62
CA GLY A 84 -6.49 -7.33 11.02
C GLY A 84 -7.96 -7.71 11.21
N ALA A 85 -8.86 -7.20 10.36
CA ALA A 85 -10.27 -7.58 10.36
C ALA A 85 -10.49 -9.03 9.87
N VAL A 86 -9.64 -9.50 8.94
CA VAL A 86 -9.67 -10.87 8.41
C VAL A 86 -9.22 -11.85 9.51
N ASP A 87 -8.14 -11.53 10.21
CA ASP A 87 -7.67 -12.33 11.35
C ASP A 87 -8.73 -12.42 12.47
N ALA A 88 -9.36 -11.29 12.81
CA ALA A 88 -10.45 -11.27 13.79
C ALA A 88 -11.63 -12.15 13.37
N ALA A 89 -12.01 -12.13 12.08
CA ALA A 89 -13.04 -13.00 11.54
C ALA A 89 -12.61 -14.48 11.56
N TYR A 90 -11.34 -14.78 11.33
CA TYR A 90 -10.82 -16.16 11.40
C TYR A 90 -10.94 -16.75 12.79
N ALA A 91 -10.69 -15.94 13.82
CA ALA A 91 -10.70 -16.32 15.24
C ALA A 91 -12.11 -16.53 15.83
N MET A 92 -13.18 -16.17 15.09
CA MET A 92 -14.55 -16.36 15.58
C MET A 92 -14.91 -17.85 15.77
N PRO A 93 -15.78 -18.18 16.75
CA PRO A 93 -16.28 -19.54 16.97
C PRO A 93 -16.97 -20.14 15.73
N ARG A 94 -17.02 -21.48 15.67
CA ARG A 94 -17.56 -22.22 14.51
C ARG A 94 -18.26 -23.55 14.87
N GLU A 95 -18.68 -23.69 16.13
CA GLU A 95 -19.25 -24.94 16.65
C GLU A 95 -20.74 -25.07 16.29
N SER A 96 -21.52 -24.00 16.43
CA SER A 96 -22.94 -23.96 16.04
C SER A 96 -23.15 -23.41 14.63
N ASP A 97 -24.31 -23.70 14.03
CA ASP A 97 -24.66 -23.17 12.72
C ASP A 97 -24.84 -21.64 12.72
N GLU A 98 -25.32 -21.09 13.83
CA GLU A 98 -25.39 -19.63 14.03
C GLU A 98 -23.99 -19.00 14.09
N GLN A 99 -23.06 -19.64 14.79
CA GLN A 99 -21.66 -19.20 14.85
C GLN A 99 -21.00 -19.26 13.47
N LYS A 100 -21.18 -20.36 12.72
CA LYS A 100 -20.70 -20.49 11.35
C LYS A 100 -21.28 -19.41 10.44
N ALA A 101 -22.58 -19.10 10.56
CA ALA A 101 -23.23 -18.07 9.77
C ALA A 101 -22.71 -16.66 10.12
N ALA A 102 -22.53 -16.36 11.40
CA ALA A 102 -21.97 -15.09 11.85
C ALA A 102 -20.51 -14.91 11.38
N ARG A 103 -19.69 -15.95 11.54
CA ARG A 103 -18.31 -16.00 11.06
C ARG A 103 -18.23 -15.79 9.55
N ARG A 104 -19.13 -16.41 8.78
CA ARG A 104 -19.17 -16.23 7.31
C ARG A 104 -19.50 -14.79 6.91
N ARG A 105 -20.42 -14.13 7.61
CA ARG A 105 -20.75 -12.71 7.36
C ARG A 105 -19.57 -11.79 7.69
N ALA A 106 -18.94 -11.99 8.84
CA ALA A 106 -17.76 -11.21 9.24
C ALA A 106 -16.61 -11.40 8.23
N MET A 107 -16.38 -12.63 7.76
CA MET A 107 -15.36 -12.92 6.77
C MET A 107 -15.62 -12.23 5.43
N ASP A 108 -16.85 -12.25 4.91
CA ASP A 108 -17.18 -11.54 3.65
C ASP A 108 -16.94 -10.03 3.77
N GLN A 109 -17.35 -9.42 4.89
CA GLN A 109 -17.11 -8.00 5.14
C GLN A 109 -15.61 -7.68 5.26
N ALA A 110 -14.87 -8.50 6.01
CA ALA A 110 -13.43 -8.32 6.21
C ALA A 110 -12.65 -8.44 4.90
N LEU A 111 -12.95 -9.45 4.08
CA LEU A 111 -12.29 -9.65 2.78
C LEU A 111 -12.59 -8.49 1.81
N ARG A 112 -13.82 -7.98 1.80
CA ARG A 112 -14.17 -6.78 0.99
C ARG A 112 -13.40 -5.54 1.43
N GLY A 113 -13.18 -5.38 2.74
CA GLY A 113 -12.33 -4.34 3.30
C GLY A 113 -10.86 -4.53 2.90
N ALA A 114 -10.33 -5.74 3.08
CA ALA A 114 -8.95 -6.08 2.73
C ALA A 114 -8.65 -5.86 1.24
N MET A 115 -9.61 -6.07 0.34
CA MET A 115 -9.45 -5.77 -1.09
C MET A 115 -9.33 -4.28 -1.44
N GLN A 116 -9.70 -3.36 -0.55
CA GLN A 116 -9.64 -1.93 -0.85
C GLN A 116 -8.20 -1.41 -0.95
N ALA A 117 -7.28 -1.92 -0.12
CA ALA A 117 -5.88 -1.53 -0.15
C ALA A 117 -5.21 -1.88 -1.50
N PRO A 118 -5.20 -3.13 -2.00
CA PRO A 118 -4.61 -3.47 -3.29
C PRO A 118 -5.32 -2.76 -4.47
N LEU A 119 -6.65 -2.57 -4.40
CA LEU A 119 -7.35 -1.79 -5.42
C LEU A 119 -6.91 -0.33 -5.45
N SER A 120 -6.62 0.25 -4.29
CA SER A 120 -6.07 1.61 -4.20
C SER A 120 -4.65 1.64 -4.77
N VAL A 121 -3.82 0.65 -4.46
CA VAL A 121 -2.45 0.54 -5.03
C VAL A 121 -2.49 0.52 -6.56
N MET A 122 -3.46 -0.14 -7.19
CA MET A 122 -3.57 -0.17 -8.66
C MET A 122 -3.99 1.17 -9.29
N ARG A 123 -4.54 2.10 -8.51
CA ARG A 123 -5.03 3.40 -8.99
C ARG A 123 -3.99 4.51 -8.81
N GLU A 124 -3.10 4.33 -7.83
CA GLU A 124 -1.94 5.19 -7.57
C GLU A 124 -0.77 4.86 -8.50
#